data_AF-A0A0N0JQZ8-F1
#
_entry.id   AF-A0A0N0JQZ8-F1
#
_cell.length_a   1.000
_cell.length_b   1.000
_cell.length_c   1.000
_cell.angle_alpha   90.00
_cell.angle_beta   90.00
_cell.angle_gamma   90.00
#
_symmetry.space_group_name_H-M   'P 1'
#
loop_
_entity.id
_entity.type
_entity.pdbx_description
1 polymer ?
#
loop_
_entity_poly.entity_id
_entity_poly.type
_entity_poly.pdbx_seq_one_letter_code
_entity_poly.pdbx_strand_id
1 'polypeptide(L)'
;MPLPPLVTTIDLALAVIALELVLIGVASWRGSSSPRRALLLTVLSGLGLLLALRTVAVGADPRLTLAALTLGGLAHAADITMRLRRGGSPAAALTRQP
;
A
#
# COMPACT_ATOMS: atom_id res chain seq x y z
N MET A 1 12.15 -18.80 22.55
CA MET A 1 10.68 -18.86 22.58
C MET A 1 10.16 -18.87 21.15
N PRO A 2 9.29 -19.81 20.77
CA PRO A 2 8.90 -19.95 19.37
C PRO A 2 7.87 -18.87 19.02
N LEU A 3 8.25 -17.92 18.15
CA LEU A 3 7.31 -17.14 17.32
C LEU A 3 7.25 -17.62 15.84
N PRO A 4 7.34 -18.94 15.51
CA PRO A 4 7.35 -19.39 14.12
C PRO A 4 6.02 -19.22 13.35
N PRO A 5 4.80 -19.26 13.94
CA PRO A 5 3.59 -19.12 13.13
C PRO A 5 3.36 -17.67 12.68
N LEU A 6 3.78 -16.69 13.48
CA LEU A 6 3.61 -15.27 13.13
C LEU A 6 4.54 -14.89 11.97
N VAL A 7 5.81 -15.31 12.06
CA VAL A 7 6.81 -15.09 11.03
C VAL A 7 6.39 -15.69 9.68
N THR A 8 5.92 -16.93 9.68
CA THR A 8 5.44 -17.60 8.45
C THR A 8 4.18 -16.95 7.89
N THR A 9 3.28 -16.47 8.75
CA THR A 9 2.10 -15.71 8.31
C THR A 9 2.49 -14.37 7.68
N ILE A 10 3.47 -13.66 8.26
CA ILE A 10 3.99 -12.40 7.70
C ILE A 10 4.68 -12.66 6.35
N ASP A 11 5.46 -13.73 6.21
CA ASP A 11 6.11 -14.10 4.95
C ASP A 11 5.08 -14.45 3.87
N LEU A 12 4.02 -15.17 4.21
CA LEU A 12 2.92 -15.48 3.29
C LEU A 12 2.19 -14.20 2.85
N ALA A 13 1.88 -13.31 3.79
CA ALA A 13 1.26 -12.03 3.49
C ALA A 13 2.16 -11.16 2.60
N LEU A 14 3.48 -11.15 2.83
CA LEU A 14 4.45 -10.47 1.97
C LEU A 14 4.45 -11.06 0.56
N ALA A 15 4.39 -12.39 0.42
CA ALA A 15 4.33 -13.04 -0.89
C ALA A 15 3.05 -12.66 -1.66
N VAL A 16 1.90 -12.61 -0.98
CA VAL A 16 0.63 -12.18 -1.58
C VAL A 16 0.70 -10.72 -2.02
N ILE A 17 1.18 -9.81 -1.16
CA ILE A 17 1.32 -8.39 -1.52
C ILE A 17 2.31 -8.19 -2.67
N ALA A 18 3.42 -8.93 -2.69
CA ALA A 18 4.37 -8.89 -3.79
C ALA A 18 3.72 -9.34 -5.11
N LEU A 19 2.94 -10.42 -5.07
CA LEU A 19 2.17 -10.89 -6.22
C LEU A 19 1.17 -9.84 -6.72
N GLU A 20 0.40 -9.22 -5.83
CA GLU A 20 -0.50 -8.12 -6.18
C GLU A 20 0.25 -6.95 -6.82
N LEU A 21 1.40 -6.56 -6.28
CA LEU A 21 2.24 -5.49 -6.83
C LEU A 21 2.68 -5.81 -8.27
N VAL A 22 3.09 -7.06 -8.53
CA VAL A 22 3.47 -7.54 -9.86
C VAL A 22 2.27 -7.52 -10.80
N LEU A 23 1.12 -8.04 -10.37
CA LEU A 23 -0.10 -8.06 -11.18
C LEU A 23 -0.57 -6.66 -11.55
N ILE A 24 -0.56 -5.72 -10.59
CA ILE A 24 -0.94 -4.33 -10.84
C ILE A 24 0.10 -3.64 -11.72
N GLY A 25 1.40 -3.91 -11.51
CA GLY A 25 2.50 -3.41 -12.34
C GLY A 25 2.33 -3.85 -13.80
N VAL A 26 2.18 -5.15 -14.04
CA VAL A 26 1.95 -5.74 -15.38
C VAL A 26 0.67 -5.20 -16.00
N ALA A 27 -0.42 -5.09 -15.25
CA ALA A 27 -1.66 -4.52 -15.73
C ALA A 27 -1.48 -3.04 -16.11
N SER A 28 -0.80 -2.25 -15.29
CA SER A 28 -0.57 -0.81 -15.50
C SER A 28 0.28 -0.52 -16.73
N TRP A 29 1.26 -1.39 -17.04
CA TRP A 29 2.04 -1.34 -18.27
C TRP A 29 1.20 -1.52 -19.55
N ARG A 30 0.04 -2.19 -19.45
CA ARG A 30 -0.85 -2.49 -20.58
C ARG A 30 -1.97 -1.47 -20.80
N GLY A 31 -2.08 -0.41 -20.00
CA GLY A 31 -3.10 0.61 -20.22
C GLY A 31 -3.26 1.62 -19.10
N SER A 32 -3.17 2.90 -19.46
CA SER A 32 -3.26 4.05 -18.56
C SER A 32 -4.70 4.28 -18.09
N SER A 33 -4.98 3.93 -16.84
CA SER A 33 -6.19 4.34 -16.15
C SER A 33 -5.84 4.77 -14.73
N SER A 34 -6.05 6.06 -14.47
CA SER A 34 -5.91 6.77 -13.19
C SER A 34 -6.36 5.97 -11.94
N PRO A 35 -7.45 5.18 -11.92
CA PRO A 35 -7.83 4.35 -10.76
C PRO A 35 -6.73 3.41 -10.25
N ARG A 36 -5.82 2.93 -11.10
CA ARG A 36 -4.77 1.98 -10.72
C ARG A 36 -3.69 2.54 -9.80
N ARG A 37 -3.39 3.85 -9.91
CA ARG A 37 -2.41 4.51 -9.02
C ARG A 37 -2.85 4.52 -7.56
N ALA A 38 -4.15 4.68 -7.29
CA ALA A 38 -4.68 4.62 -5.94
C ALA A 38 -4.51 3.20 -5.36
N LEU A 39 -4.82 2.17 -6.16
CA LEU A 39 -4.62 0.78 -5.78
C LEU A 39 -3.14 0.47 -5.48
N LEU A 40 -2.21 0.93 -6.32
CA LEU A 40 -0.78 0.78 -6.10
C LEU A 40 -0.32 1.40 -4.77
N LEU A 41 -0.80 2.60 -4.44
CA LEU A 41 -0.44 3.27 -3.19
C LEU A 41 -1.00 2.56 -1.96
N THR A 42 -2.22 2.01 -2.05
CA THR A 42 -2.79 1.18 -0.98
C THR A 42 -1.96 -0.10 -0.77
N VAL A 43 -1.60 -0.82 -1.83
CA VAL A 43 -0.79 -2.04 -1.72
C VAL A 43 0.63 -1.72 -1.21
N LEU A 44 1.23 -0.62 -1.65
CA LEU A 44 2.55 -0.17 -1.18
C LEU A 44 2.53 0.23 0.31
N SER A 45 1.43 0.83 0.78
CA SER A 45 1.20 1.08 2.21
C SER A 45 1.16 -0.22 3.01
N GLY A 46 0.45 -1.24 2.50
CA GLY A 46 0.38 -2.56 3.13
C GLY A 46 1.75 -3.25 3.17
N LEU A 47 2.53 -3.14 2.09
CA LEU A 47 3.89 -3.67 2.01
C LEU A 47 4.81 -3.05 3.08
N GLY A 48 4.79 -1.73 3.23
CA GLY A 48 5.59 -1.03 4.25
C GLY A 48 5.24 -1.48 5.68
N LEU A 49 3.95 -1.69 5.96
CA LEU A 49 3.50 -2.20 7.27
C LEU A 49 3.96 -3.65 7.51
N LEU A 50 3.82 -4.54 6.52
CA LEU A 50 4.27 -5.93 6.65
C LEU A 50 5.80 -6.03 6.79
N LEU A 51 6.57 -5.20 6.09
CA LEU A 51 8.02 -5.14 6.23
C LEU A 51 8.41 -4.71 7.66
N ALA A 52 7.73 -3.71 8.22
CA ALA A 52 7.96 -3.26 9.59
C ALA A 52 7.64 -4.36 10.62
N LEU A 53 6.54 -5.09 10.43
CA LEU A 53 6.20 -6.24 11.27
C LEU A 53 7.24 -7.35 11.13
N ARG A 54 7.76 -7.58 9.93
CA ARG A 54 8.80 -8.58 9.68
C ARG A 54 10.12 -8.22 10.37
N THR A 55 10.57 -6.97 10.26
CA THR A 55 11.81 -6.51 10.89
C THR A 55 11.73 -6.61 12.41
N VAL A 56 10.59 -6.25 13.00
CA VAL A 56 10.34 -6.43 14.44
C VAL A 56 10.34 -7.91 14.82
N ALA A 57 9.68 -8.76 14.05
CA ALA A 57 9.57 -10.19 14.34
C ALA A 57 10.92 -10.95 14.29
N VAL A 58 11.88 -10.47 13.49
CA VAL A 58 13.24 -11.04 13.41
C VAL A 58 14.21 -10.37 14.38
N GLY A 59 13.79 -9.30 15.07
CA GLY A 59 14.69 -8.50 15.90
C GLY A 59 15.74 -7.74 15.08
N ALA A 60 15.40 -7.35 13.85
CA ALA A 60 16.28 -6.57 12.97
C ALA A 60 16.44 -5.12 13.47
N ASP A 61 17.39 -4.40 12.85
CA ASP A 61 17.69 -3.00 13.21
C ASP A 61 16.42 -2.12 13.20
N PRO A 62 16.11 -1.40 14.30
CA PRO A 62 14.96 -0.49 14.39
C PRO A 62 14.90 0.55 13.27
N ARG A 63 16.04 0.92 12.69
CA ARG A 63 16.11 1.85 11.54
C ARG A 63 15.38 1.31 10.32
N LEU A 64 15.43 -0.01 10.08
CA LEU A 64 14.74 -0.66 8.96
C LEU A 64 13.22 -0.65 9.19
N THR A 65 12.78 -0.86 10.42
CA THR A 65 11.37 -0.75 10.81
C THR A 65 10.85 0.67 10.59
N LEU A 66 11.63 1.68 10.98
CA LEU A 66 11.26 3.08 10.80
C LEU A 66 11.20 3.45 9.31
N ALA A 67 12.16 2.98 8.50
CA ALA A 67 12.16 3.17 7.06
C ALA A 67 10.92 2.52 6.40
N ALA A 68 10.55 1.31 6.82
CA ALA A 68 9.38 0.61 6.31
C ALA A 68 8.06 1.32 6.68
N LEU A 69 7.93 1.79 7.93
CA LEU A 69 6.76 2.54 8.40
C LEU A 69 6.63 3.90 7.71
N THR A 70 7.74 4.63 7.54
CA THR A 70 7.73 5.93 6.84
C THR A 70 7.33 5.76 5.38
N LEU A 71 7.85 4.74 4.70
CA LEU A 71 7.48 4.44 3.31
C LEU A 71 6.01 4.03 3.19
N GLY A 72 5.53 3.17 4.09
CA GLY A 72 4.12 2.77 4.15
C GLY A 72 3.18 3.94 4.45
N GLY A 73 3.54 4.78 5.42
CA GLY A 73 2.77 5.97 5.81
C GLY A 73 2.72 7.03 4.71
N LEU A 74 3.82 7.27 3.99
CA LEU A 74 3.85 8.19 2.84
C LEU A 74 2.99 7.67 1.68
N ALA A 75 3.04 6.37 1.39
CA ALA A 75 2.19 5.76 0.37
C ALA A 75 0.70 5.91 0.74
N HIS A 76 0.36 5.70 2.01
CA HIS A 76 -1.00 5.89 2.52
C HIS A 76 -1.47 7.35 2.44
N ALA A 77 -0.65 8.30 2.87
CA ALA A 77 -0.96 9.73 2.82
C ALA A 77 -1.17 10.20 1.36
N ALA A 78 -0.36 9.68 0.43
CA ALA A 78 -0.53 9.94 -0.99
C ALA A 78 -1.85 9.37 -1.52
N ASP A 79 -2.25 8.15 -1.11
CA ASP A 79 -3.53 7.55 -1.50
C ASP A 79 -4.72 8.39 -1.00
N ILE A 80 -4.70 8.78 0.28
CA ILE A 80 -5.73 9.66 0.87
C ILE A 80 -5.80 10.98 0.09
N THR A 81 -4.65 11.60 -0.19
CA THR A 81 -4.59 12.86 -0.93
C THR A 81 -5.16 12.70 -2.35
N MET A 82 -4.87 11.59 -3.04
CA MET A 82 -5.43 11.29 -4.35
C MET A 82 -6.94 11.03 -4.29
N ARG A 83 -7.43 10.35 -3.25
CA ARG A 83 -8.86 10.11 -3.02
C ARG A 83 -9.60 11.43 -2.75
N LEU A 84 -9.06 12.30 -1.89
CA LEU A 84 -9.61 13.61 -1.60
C LEU A 84 -9.68 14.50 -2.85
N ARG A 85 -8.63 14.51 -3.68
CA ARG A 85 -8.63 15.26 -4.95
C ARG A 85 -9.66 14.75 -5.97
N ARG A 86 -10.05 13.47 -5.91
CA ARG A 86 -11.06 12.87 -6.80
C ARG A 86 -12.48 13.03 -6.26
N GLY A 87 -12.68 12.99 -4.94
CA GLY A 87 -13.96 13.22 -4.28
C GLY A 87 -14.31 14.70 -4.07
N GLY A 88 -13.32 15.60 -4.21
CA GLY A 88 -13.43 17.03 -3.91
C GLY A 88 -14.05 17.93 -4.99
N SER A 89 -14.81 17.40 -5.96
CA SER A 89 -15.70 18.23 -6.81
C SER A 89 -17.18 18.00 -6.51
N PRO A 90 -17.68 18.34 -5.32
CA PRO A 90 -19.13 18.48 -5.10
C PRO A 90 -19.75 19.56 -6.00
N ALA A 91 -18.95 20.49 -6.53
CA ALA A 91 -19.41 21.52 -7.47
C ALA A 91 -19.77 20.96 -8.87
N ALA A 92 -19.19 19.85 -9.31
CA ALA A 92 -19.47 19.26 -10.63
C ALA A 92 -20.70 18.33 -10.63
N ALA A 93 -21.11 17.85 -9.45
CA ALA A 93 -22.30 17.02 -9.29
C ALA A 93 -23.59 17.85 -9.23
N LEU A 94 -23.52 19.09 -8.73
CA LEU A 94 -24.67 20.00 -8.63
C LEU A 94 -24.97 20.77 -9.92
N THR A 95 -24.05 20.83 -10.88
CA THR A 95 -24.27 21.44 -12.21
C THR A 95 -24.77 20.45 -13.28
N ARG A 96 -25.00 19.18 -12.90
CA ARG A 96 -25.50 18.11 -13.79
C ARG A 96 -26.87 17.56 -13.38
N GLN A 97 -27.62 18.27 -12.54
CA GLN A 97 -29.05 18.00 -12.41
C GLN A 97 -29.81 18.93 -13.38
N PRO A 98 -30.46 18.38 -14.41
CA PRO A 98 -31.43 19.13 -15.22
C PRO A 98 -32.68 19.47 -14.42
#